data_AF-A0A349JHJ4-F1
#
_entry.id   AF-A0A349JHJ4-F1
#
_cell.length_a   1.000
_cell.length_b   1.000
_cell.length_c   1.000
_cell.angle_alpha   90.00
_cell.angle_beta   90.00
_cell.angle_gamma   90.00
#
_symmetry.space_group_name_H-M   'P 1'
#
loop_
_entity.id
_entity.type
_entity.pdbx_description
1 polymer ?
#
loop_
_entity_poly.entity_id
_entity_poly.type
_entity_poly.pdbx_seq_one_letter_code
_entity_poly.pdbx_strand_id
1 'polypeptide(L)'
;MQTFPSQHPFATDYFRQLGNLSESFEATDKKSQPLSFSEAISQAAALVSQQSQQQKKVIFIGNGGSAAVASHQAIDYWRNGGFPAIAFNDGALLTCISNDFGYEQVFSKPIATFAQAGDIVFAISSSGNSANILAGASQANKMGCHVITLSAFKPENPLRQLGDINFFVPTMAYGFAEITHLCICHCILDGLMKGSLPETEVERVSDDSKLFSGSQPT
;
A
#
# COMPACT_ATOMS: atom_id res chain seq x y z
N MET A 1 32.05 -0.18 8.07
CA MET A 1 31.05 -0.78 8.97
C MET A 1 30.63 0.32 9.95
N GLN A 2 29.37 0.77 9.93
CA GLN A 2 28.90 1.72 10.94
C GLN A 2 28.85 1.01 12.30
N THR A 3 29.56 1.55 13.29
CA THR A 3 29.47 1.11 14.68
C THR A 3 28.14 1.57 15.25
N PHE A 4 27.23 0.63 15.53
CA PHE A 4 26.02 0.93 16.29
C PHE A 4 26.46 1.29 17.72
N PRO A 5 26.15 2.50 18.24
CA PRO A 5 26.45 2.83 19.62
C PRO A 5 25.71 1.84 20.52
N SER A 6 26.47 1.16 21.39
CA SER A 6 26.05 0.01 22.20
C SER A 6 24.96 0.31 23.25
N GLN A 7 24.31 1.48 23.18
CA GLN A 7 23.32 1.96 24.14
C GLN A 7 22.15 2.74 23.51
N HIS A 8 22.13 2.97 22.19
CA HIS A 8 20.95 3.62 21.59
C HIS A 8 19.83 2.59 21.45
N PRO A 9 18.61 2.82 21.99
CA PRO A 9 17.49 1.89 21.90
C PRO A 9 16.86 1.96 20.49
N PHE A 10 17.68 1.78 19.45
CA PHE A 10 17.32 1.96 18.05
C PHE A 10 16.07 1.16 17.66
N ALA A 11 15.98 -0.10 18.08
CA ALA A 11 14.80 -0.92 17.81
C ALA A 11 13.53 -0.34 18.45
N THR A 12 13.60 0.06 19.73
CA THR A 12 12.47 0.68 20.44
C THR A 12 12.06 1.99 19.78
N ASP A 13 13.02 2.84 19.40
CA ASP A 13 12.74 4.11 18.75
C ASP A 13 12.18 3.92 17.33
N TYR A 14 12.68 2.93 16.59
CA TYR A 14 12.18 2.55 15.27
C TYR A 14 10.70 2.16 15.33
N PHE A 15 10.34 1.25 16.23
CA PHE A 15 8.95 0.80 16.38
C PHE A 15 8.06 1.88 17.01
N ARG A 16 8.59 2.74 17.89
CA ARG A 16 7.86 3.92 18.38
C ARG A 16 7.56 4.89 17.23
N GLN A 17 8.53 5.16 16.37
CA GLN A 17 8.33 6.03 15.20
C GLN A 17 7.32 5.43 14.22
N LEU A 18 7.40 4.12 13.96
CA LEU A 18 6.41 3.42 13.14
C LEU A 18 5.00 3.50 13.77
N GLY A 19 4.89 3.33 15.09
CA GLY A 19 3.64 3.51 15.84
C GLY A 19 3.08 4.91 15.69
N ASN A 20 3.90 5.95 15.88
CA ASN A 20 3.48 7.35 15.73
C ASN A 20 3.00 7.68 14.32
N LEU A 21 3.56 7.03 13.28
CA LEU A 21 3.08 7.24 11.91
C LEU A 21 1.60 6.87 11.77
N SER A 22 1.13 5.84 12.49
CA SER A 22 -0.28 5.41 12.47
C SER A 22 -1.28 6.46 12.94
N GLU A 23 -0.83 7.44 13.72
CA GLU A 23 -1.64 8.55 14.21
C GLU A 23 -1.63 9.76 13.26
N SER A 24 -0.76 9.73 12.24
CA SER A 24 -0.48 10.87 11.36
C SER A 24 -0.89 10.65 9.89
N PHE A 25 -1.58 9.55 9.59
CA PHE A 25 -2.05 9.29 8.24
C PHE A 25 -3.02 10.36 7.77
N GLU A 26 -2.79 10.85 6.56
CA GLU A 26 -3.71 11.74 5.88
C GLU A 26 -4.44 10.97 4.77
N ALA A 27 -5.73 11.28 4.59
CA ALA A 27 -6.46 10.82 3.44
C ALA A 27 -7.27 11.98 2.84
N THR A 28 -7.43 11.98 1.52
CA THR A 28 -8.30 12.93 0.82
C THR A 28 -9.16 12.25 -0.23
N ASP A 29 -10.35 12.79 -0.47
CA ASP A 29 -11.20 12.37 -1.57
C ASP A 29 -10.70 12.91 -2.93
N LYS A 30 -11.44 12.61 -4.01
CA LYS A 30 -11.18 13.10 -5.37
C LYS A 30 -11.14 14.62 -5.52
N LYS A 31 -11.81 15.35 -4.63
CA LYS A 31 -11.87 16.82 -4.61
C LYS A 31 -10.84 17.41 -3.63
N SER A 32 -9.87 16.61 -3.22
CA SER A 32 -8.84 16.94 -2.23
C SER A 32 -9.42 17.35 -0.87
N GLN A 33 -10.66 16.95 -0.55
CA GLN A 33 -11.23 17.21 0.77
C GLN A 33 -10.68 16.20 1.77
N PRO A 34 -10.26 16.64 2.97
CA PRO A 34 -9.77 15.72 4.01
C PRO A 34 -10.82 14.67 4.38
N LEU A 35 -10.36 13.43 4.53
CA LEU A 35 -11.11 12.33 5.11
C LEU A 35 -10.39 11.90 6.39
N SER A 36 -11.13 11.52 7.43
CA SER A 36 -10.50 10.77 8.52
C SER A 36 -9.95 9.44 7.98
N PHE A 37 -8.90 8.93 8.59
CA PHE A 37 -8.32 7.66 8.16
C PHE A 37 -9.35 6.51 8.18
N SER A 38 -10.20 6.46 9.21
CA SER A 38 -11.28 5.48 9.30
C SER A 38 -12.28 5.61 8.14
N GLU A 39 -12.72 6.82 7.79
CA GLU A 39 -13.63 7.03 6.67
C GLU A 39 -12.99 6.61 5.35
N ALA A 40 -11.72 6.94 5.12
CA ALA A 40 -11.01 6.55 3.91
C ALA A 40 -10.87 5.03 3.77
N ILE A 41 -10.55 4.32 4.86
CA ILE A 41 -10.52 2.85 4.88
C ILE A 41 -11.91 2.27 4.59
N SER A 42 -12.96 2.77 5.26
CA SER A 42 -14.33 2.29 5.04
C SER A 42 -14.81 2.54 3.61
N GLN A 43 -14.50 3.70 3.03
CA GLN A 43 -14.84 4.00 1.64
C GLN A 43 -14.07 3.12 0.66
N ALA A 44 -12.78 2.88 0.88
CA ALA A 44 -11.97 2.00 0.04
C ALA A 44 -12.48 0.55 0.08
N ALA A 45 -12.81 0.05 1.28
CA ALA A 45 -13.40 -1.27 1.46
C ALA A 45 -14.78 -1.36 0.77
N ALA A 46 -15.67 -0.39 1.00
CA ALA A 46 -16.98 -0.37 0.37
C ALA A 46 -16.88 -0.36 -1.17
N LEU A 47 -15.95 0.42 -1.71
CA LEU A 47 -15.69 0.50 -3.14
C LEU A 47 -15.24 -0.86 -3.71
N VAL A 48 -14.27 -1.52 -3.08
CA VAL A 48 -13.83 -2.86 -3.50
C VAL A 48 -14.99 -3.85 -3.46
N SER A 49 -15.74 -3.90 -2.36
CA SER A 49 -16.89 -4.80 -2.22
C SER A 49 -17.93 -4.58 -3.32
N GLN A 50 -18.30 -3.32 -3.57
CA GLN A 50 -19.32 -2.95 -4.56
C GLN A 50 -18.89 -3.33 -5.98
N GLN A 51 -17.64 -3.08 -6.36
CA GLN A 51 -17.15 -3.37 -7.71
C GLN A 51 -16.95 -4.88 -7.90
N SER A 52 -16.51 -5.60 -6.87
CA SER A 52 -16.39 -7.06 -6.95
C SER A 52 -17.74 -7.78 -7.09
N GLN A 53 -18.83 -7.25 -6.51
CA GLN A 53 -20.19 -7.75 -6.79
C GLN A 53 -20.57 -7.64 -8.27
N GLN A 54 -19.96 -6.70 -8.99
CA GLN A 54 -20.12 -6.50 -10.44
C GLN A 54 -19.03 -7.21 -11.26
N GLN A 55 -18.34 -8.20 -10.66
CA GLN A 55 -17.27 -8.98 -11.28
C GLN A 55 -16.09 -8.13 -11.78
N LYS A 56 -15.88 -6.95 -11.18
CA LYS A 56 -14.73 -6.10 -11.46
C LYS A 56 -13.51 -6.54 -10.65
N LYS A 57 -12.33 -6.27 -11.20
CA LYS A 57 -11.06 -6.68 -10.62
C LYS A 57 -10.32 -5.52 -9.98
N VAL A 58 -9.46 -5.87 -9.02
CA VAL A 58 -8.47 -4.98 -8.42
C VAL A 58 -7.12 -5.16 -9.13
N ILE A 59 -6.50 -4.07 -9.54
CA ILE A 59 -5.23 -4.03 -10.25
C ILE A 59 -4.24 -3.24 -9.39
N PHE A 60 -3.10 -3.82 -9.07
CA PHE A 60 -2.04 -3.16 -8.31
C PHE A 60 -0.87 -2.78 -9.20
N ILE A 61 -0.35 -1.55 -9.03
CA ILE A 61 0.85 -1.06 -9.70
C ILE A 61 1.80 -0.39 -8.70
N GLY A 62 3.10 -0.57 -8.87
CA GLY A 62 4.13 -0.04 -7.99
C GLY A 62 5.54 -0.30 -8.52
N ASN A 63 6.53 0.46 -8.03
CA ASN A 63 7.95 0.28 -8.36
C ASN A 63 8.74 -0.19 -7.12
N GLY A 64 9.78 -1.00 -7.31
CA GLY A 64 10.69 -1.39 -6.21
C GLY A 64 9.96 -2.05 -5.04
N GLY A 65 10.17 -1.56 -3.81
CA GLY A 65 9.45 -2.07 -2.63
C GLY A 65 7.93 -1.88 -2.74
N SER A 66 7.45 -0.79 -3.36
CA SER A 66 6.02 -0.63 -3.69
C SER A 66 5.51 -1.69 -4.67
N ALA A 67 6.37 -2.23 -5.56
CA ALA A 67 6.02 -3.35 -6.43
C ALA A 67 5.87 -4.66 -5.64
N ALA A 68 6.68 -4.84 -4.59
CA ALA A 68 6.54 -5.98 -3.66
C ALA A 68 5.23 -5.88 -2.85
N VAL A 69 4.86 -4.69 -2.38
CA VAL A 69 3.55 -4.44 -1.77
C VAL A 69 2.43 -4.76 -2.75
N ALA A 70 2.52 -4.29 -4.00
CA ALA A 70 1.53 -4.57 -5.04
C ALA A 70 1.36 -6.08 -5.30
N SER A 71 2.45 -6.84 -5.45
CA SER A 71 2.38 -8.30 -5.60
C SER A 71 1.74 -8.99 -4.41
N HIS A 72 2.18 -8.64 -3.20
CA HIS A 72 1.67 -9.25 -1.96
C HIS A 72 0.17 -9.02 -1.85
N GLN A 73 -0.27 -7.77 -2.01
CA GLN A 73 -1.67 -7.41 -1.87
C GLN A 73 -2.54 -7.98 -2.98
N ALA A 74 -2.05 -8.07 -4.22
CA ALA A 74 -2.77 -8.79 -5.26
C ALA A 74 -3.02 -10.25 -4.84
N ILE A 75 -2.01 -10.92 -4.28
CA ILE A 75 -2.13 -12.31 -3.80
C ILE A 75 -3.16 -12.42 -2.67
N ASP A 76 -3.08 -11.56 -1.66
CA ASP A 76 -3.99 -11.65 -0.52
C ASP A 76 -5.43 -11.30 -0.87
N TYR A 77 -5.65 -10.31 -1.74
CA TYR A 77 -6.98 -9.95 -2.19
C TYR A 77 -7.67 -11.12 -2.90
N TRP A 78 -6.97 -11.86 -3.78
CA TRP A 78 -7.57 -13.01 -4.46
C TRP A 78 -7.62 -14.25 -3.58
N ARG A 79 -6.55 -14.59 -2.88
CA ARG A 79 -6.43 -15.85 -2.15
C ARG A 79 -7.22 -15.83 -0.85
N ASN A 80 -7.06 -14.76 -0.08
CA ASN A 80 -7.65 -14.66 1.26
C ASN A 80 -8.99 -13.91 1.18
N GLY A 81 -9.07 -12.84 0.38
CA GLY A 81 -10.27 -12.03 0.22
C GLY A 81 -11.31 -12.57 -0.77
N GLY A 82 -10.92 -13.44 -1.70
CA GLY A 82 -11.81 -13.93 -2.75
C GLY A 82 -12.16 -12.90 -3.83
N PHE A 83 -11.43 -11.79 -3.90
CA PHE A 83 -11.64 -10.72 -4.88
C PHE A 83 -10.73 -10.92 -6.11
N PRO A 84 -11.24 -10.82 -7.35
CA PRO A 84 -10.37 -10.89 -8.53
C PRO A 84 -9.29 -9.81 -8.46
N ALA A 85 -8.02 -10.20 -8.32
CA ALA A 85 -6.92 -9.26 -8.13
C ALA A 85 -5.64 -9.67 -8.89
N ILE A 86 -4.92 -8.68 -9.42
CA ILE A 86 -3.68 -8.88 -10.17
C ILE A 86 -2.71 -7.71 -9.98
N ALA A 87 -1.41 -7.97 -10.03
CA ALA A 87 -0.38 -6.95 -10.10
C ALA A 87 0.24 -6.91 -11.50
N PHE A 88 0.49 -5.72 -12.06
CA PHE A 88 1.15 -5.57 -13.35
C PHE A 88 2.66 -5.40 -13.19
N ASN A 89 3.35 -6.48 -12.80
CA ASN A 89 4.80 -6.45 -12.57
C ASN A 89 5.52 -7.72 -13.05
N ASP A 90 4.91 -8.47 -13.97
CA ASP A 90 5.60 -9.56 -14.66
C ASP A 90 6.85 -9.05 -15.38
N GLY A 91 7.96 -9.77 -15.26
CA GLY A 91 9.25 -9.32 -15.79
C GLY A 91 9.27 -9.19 -17.31
N ALA A 92 8.60 -10.10 -18.02
CA ALA A 92 8.52 -10.03 -19.48
C ALA A 92 7.58 -8.90 -19.93
N LEU A 93 6.45 -8.71 -19.24
CA LEU A 93 5.55 -7.57 -19.46
C LEU A 93 6.29 -6.23 -19.31
N LEU A 94 6.98 -6.04 -18.18
CA LEU A 94 7.69 -4.79 -17.87
C LEU A 94 8.79 -4.51 -18.89
N THR A 95 9.60 -5.50 -19.25
CA THR A 95 10.72 -5.33 -20.19
C THR A 95 10.23 -5.11 -21.62
N CYS A 96 9.19 -5.82 -22.06
CA CYS A 96 8.55 -5.62 -23.37
C CYS A 96 8.06 -4.17 -23.52
N ILE A 97 7.24 -3.69 -22.58
CA ILE A 97 6.69 -2.34 -22.68
C ILE A 97 7.77 -1.28 -22.53
N SER A 98 8.73 -1.49 -21.62
CA SER A 98 9.83 -0.55 -21.43
C SER A 98 10.70 -0.42 -22.68
N ASN A 99 10.94 -1.51 -23.41
CA ASN A 99 11.72 -1.52 -24.64
C ASN A 99 10.98 -0.84 -25.80
N ASP A 100 9.69 -1.16 -25.96
CA ASP A 100 8.94 -0.77 -27.16
C ASP A 100 8.24 0.59 -27.04
N PHE A 101 7.87 0.99 -25.82
CA PHE A 101 7.08 2.21 -25.55
C PHE A 101 7.70 3.15 -24.50
N GLY A 102 8.82 2.75 -23.90
CA GLY A 102 9.48 3.49 -22.83
C GLY A 102 8.96 3.15 -21.42
N TYR A 103 9.84 3.27 -20.43
CA TYR A 103 9.54 2.86 -19.05
C TYR A 103 8.36 3.63 -18.43
N GLU A 104 8.14 4.87 -18.85
CA GLU A 104 6.99 5.69 -18.43
C GLU A 104 5.63 5.07 -18.79
N GLN A 105 5.57 4.14 -19.74
CA GLN A 105 4.33 3.51 -20.19
C GLN A 105 4.07 2.12 -19.62
N VAL A 106 4.96 1.59 -18.77
CA VAL A 106 4.90 0.19 -18.29
C VAL A 106 3.61 -0.18 -17.57
N PHE A 107 2.91 0.79 -16.97
CA PHE A 107 1.61 0.55 -16.33
C PHE A 107 0.44 1.08 -17.16
N SER A 108 0.59 2.19 -17.88
CA SER A 108 -0.50 2.76 -18.68
C SER A 108 -0.90 1.84 -19.85
N LYS A 109 0.06 1.19 -20.51
CA LYS A 109 -0.23 0.24 -21.61
C LYS A 109 -1.07 -0.96 -21.16
N PRO A 110 -0.70 -1.73 -20.13
CA PRO A 110 -1.51 -2.85 -19.69
C PRO A 110 -2.83 -2.40 -19.10
N ILE A 111 -2.91 -1.25 -18.43
CA ILE A 111 -4.21 -0.69 -17.99
C ILE A 111 -5.10 -0.39 -19.19
N ALA A 112 -4.60 0.27 -20.23
CA ALA A 112 -5.39 0.57 -21.43
C ALA A 112 -5.90 -0.69 -22.16
N THR A 113 -5.17 -1.81 -22.05
CA THR A 113 -5.51 -3.06 -22.73
C THR A 113 -6.39 -3.98 -21.90
N PHE A 114 -6.10 -4.13 -20.60
CA PHE A 114 -6.69 -5.17 -19.75
C PHE A 114 -7.72 -4.64 -18.74
N ALA A 115 -7.69 -3.34 -18.41
CA ALA A 115 -8.65 -2.76 -17.49
C ALA A 115 -10.00 -2.53 -18.18
N GLN A 116 -11.07 -2.64 -17.41
CA GLN A 116 -12.44 -2.35 -17.81
C GLN A 116 -13.01 -1.26 -16.91
N ALA A 117 -14.01 -0.52 -17.41
CA ALA A 117 -14.73 0.45 -16.60
C ALA A 117 -15.30 -0.24 -15.34
N GLY A 118 -15.13 0.41 -14.18
CA GLY A 118 -15.47 -0.11 -12.86
C GLY A 118 -14.37 -0.92 -12.18
N ASP A 119 -13.30 -1.35 -12.88
CA ASP A 119 -12.12 -1.93 -12.21
C ASP A 119 -11.49 -0.91 -11.26
N ILE A 120 -10.77 -1.41 -10.26
CA ILE A 120 -10.10 -0.58 -9.25
C ILE A 120 -8.59 -0.69 -9.44
N VAL A 121 -7.91 0.46 -9.53
CA VAL A 121 -6.45 0.51 -9.63
C VAL A 121 -5.87 1.08 -8.34
N PHE A 122 -5.06 0.26 -7.65
CA PHE A 122 -4.21 0.70 -6.54
C PHE A 122 -2.86 1.16 -7.11
N ALA A 123 -2.61 2.47 -7.04
CA ALA A 123 -1.37 3.08 -7.48
C ALA A 123 -0.47 3.41 -6.28
N ILE A 124 0.62 2.66 -6.12
CA ILE A 124 1.51 2.75 -4.96
C ILE A 124 2.84 3.39 -5.36
N SER A 125 3.17 4.53 -4.78
CA SER A 125 4.47 5.18 -4.98
C SER A 125 4.83 6.03 -3.77
N SER A 126 5.87 5.64 -3.02
CA SER A 126 6.37 6.42 -1.87
C SER A 126 6.65 7.87 -2.25
N SER A 127 7.20 8.13 -3.44
CA SER A 127 7.44 9.50 -3.90
C SER A 127 6.21 10.23 -4.42
N GLY A 128 5.18 9.51 -4.86
CA GLY A 128 4.05 10.04 -5.62
C GLY A 128 4.42 10.76 -6.93
N ASN A 129 5.67 10.66 -7.39
CA ASN A 129 6.22 11.41 -8.53
C ASN A 129 6.67 10.50 -9.68
N SER A 130 6.60 9.17 -9.53
CA SER A 130 7.04 8.25 -10.58
C SER A 130 6.18 8.40 -11.83
N ALA A 131 6.78 8.84 -12.94
CA ALA A 131 6.07 9.13 -14.19
C ALA A 131 5.22 7.94 -14.68
N ASN A 132 5.74 6.72 -14.53
CA ASN A 132 5.04 5.50 -14.91
C ASN A 132 3.79 5.21 -14.06
N ILE A 133 3.84 5.48 -12.75
CA ILE A 133 2.69 5.34 -11.85
C ILE A 133 1.64 6.40 -12.16
N LEU A 134 2.07 7.66 -12.37
CA LEU A 134 1.17 8.75 -12.74
C LEU A 134 0.48 8.48 -14.08
N ALA A 135 1.21 7.97 -15.07
CA ALA A 135 0.65 7.57 -16.35
C ALA A 135 -0.36 6.41 -16.18
N GLY A 136 -0.06 5.43 -15.33
CA GLY A 136 -0.96 4.33 -15.02
C GLY A 136 -2.27 4.79 -14.36
N ALA A 137 -2.18 5.59 -13.29
CA ALA A 137 -3.34 6.15 -12.60
C ALA A 137 -4.17 7.08 -13.49
N SER A 138 -3.52 7.90 -14.31
CA SER A 138 -4.21 8.75 -15.29
C SER A 138 -4.93 7.92 -16.36
N GLN A 139 -4.31 6.84 -16.84
CA GLN A 139 -4.93 5.94 -17.80
C GLN A 139 -6.12 5.19 -17.19
N ALA A 140 -6.03 4.77 -15.92
CA ALA A 140 -7.13 4.14 -15.20
C ALA A 140 -8.36 5.06 -15.14
N ASN A 141 -8.17 6.33 -14.78
CA ASN A 141 -9.25 7.33 -14.81
C ASN A 141 -9.88 7.46 -16.21
N LYS A 142 -9.08 7.49 -17.29
CA LYS A 142 -9.58 7.55 -18.67
C LYS A 142 -10.39 6.32 -19.07
N MET A 143 -10.06 5.15 -18.52
CA MET A 143 -10.77 3.89 -18.76
C MET A 143 -12.08 3.77 -17.95
N GLY A 144 -12.41 4.77 -17.11
CA GLY A 144 -13.55 4.69 -16.19
C GLY A 144 -13.30 3.71 -15.04
N CYS A 145 -12.04 3.42 -14.73
CA CYS A 145 -11.67 2.70 -13.51
C CYS A 145 -11.73 3.65 -12.31
N HIS A 146 -11.91 3.07 -11.15
CA HIS A 146 -11.66 3.74 -9.88
C HIS A 146 -10.18 3.70 -9.54
N VAL A 147 -9.69 4.71 -8.82
CA VAL A 147 -8.27 4.80 -8.44
C VAL A 147 -8.13 5.02 -6.95
N ILE A 148 -7.32 4.19 -6.30
CA ILE A 148 -6.89 4.38 -4.91
C ILE A 148 -5.39 4.61 -4.93
N THR A 149 -4.91 5.68 -4.30
CA THR A 149 -3.48 6.00 -4.31
C THR A 149 -2.86 5.88 -2.94
N LEU A 150 -1.63 5.37 -2.89
CA LEU A 150 -0.81 5.34 -1.69
C LEU A 150 0.51 6.07 -1.97
N SER A 151 0.70 7.19 -1.27
CA SER A 151 1.89 8.04 -1.41
C SER A 151 2.52 8.38 -0.06
N ALA A 152 3.72 8.93 -0.09
CA ALA A 152 4.43 9.42 1.08
C ALA A 152 5.29 10.63 0.67
N PHE A 153 6.37 10.86 1.40
CA PHE A 153 7.37 11.89 1.13
C PHE A 153 6.76 13.29 1.17
N LYS A 154 6.66 13.95 0.02
CA LYS A 154 6.23 15.34 -0.08
C LYS A 154 4.72 15.42 -0.28
N PRO A 155 3.99 16.20 0.53
CA PRO A 155 2.53 16.29 0.45
C PRO A 155 2.02 16.88 -0.87
N GLU A 156 2.83 17.66 -1.58
CA GLU A 156 2.49 18.25 -2.88
C GLU A 156 2.63 17.28 -4.08
N ASN A 157 2.88 15.99 -3.82
CA ASN A 157 3.06 15.02 -4.89
C ASN A 157 1.78 14.87 -5.75
N PRO A 158 1.91 14.75 -7.08
CA PRO A 158 0.78 14.78 -8.01
C PRO A 158 -0.11 13.52 -7.92
N LEU A 159 0.41 12.40 -7.41
CA LEU A 159 -0.37 11.17 -7.29
C LEU A 159 -1.59 11.36 -6.39
N ARG A 160 -1.51 12.20 -5.34
CA ARG A 160 -2.63 12.53 -4.43
C ARG A 160 -3.84 13.19 -5.11
N GLN A 161 -3.73 13.54 -6.38
CA GLN A 161 -4.79 14.20 -7.15
C GLN A 161 -5.44 13.26 -8.18
N LEU A 162 -4.98 12.01 -8.27
CA LEU A 162 -5.43 11.06 -9.29
C LEU A 162 -6.37 9.99 -8.73
N GLY A 163 -6.46 9.82 -7.41
CA GLY A 163 -7.34 8.87 -6.76
C GLY A 163 -8.74 9.42 -6.49
N ASP A 164 -9.72 8.51 -6.49
CA ASP A 164 -11.00 8.72 -5.81
C ASP A 164 -10.79 8.79 -4.28
N ILE A 165 -9.82 8.01 -3.77
CA ILE A 165 -9.36 8.00 -2.38
C ILE A 165 -7.82 8.04 -2.39
N ASN A 166 -7.24 8.98 -1.68
CA ASN A 166 -5.80 9.25 -1.71
C ASN A 166 -5.21 9.14 -0.30
N PHE A 167 -4.49 8.07 -0.02
CA PHE A 167 -3.74 7.90 1.23
C PHE A 167 -2.34 8.53 1.12
N PHE A 168 -1.96 9.27 2.15
CA PHE A 168 -0.66 9.91 2.29
C PHE A 168 -0.04 9.61 3.66
N VAL A 169 1.22 9.17 3.64
CA VAL A 169 2.01 8.86 4.84
C VAL A 169 3.09 9.92 5.01
N PRO A 170 3.10 10.73 6.09
CA PRO A 170 4.02 11.85 6.26
C PRO A 170 5.41 11.40 6.73
N THR A 171 6.08 10.61 5.89
CA THR A 171 7.46 10.15 6.12
C THR A 171 8.28 10.34 4.87
N MET A 172 9.57 10.66 5.02
CA MET A 172 10.54 10.71 3.92
C MET A 172 11.37 9.42 3.80
N ALA A 173 11.16 8.44 4.69
CA ALA A 173 11.91 7.20 4.72
C ALA A 173 11.18 6.10 3.94
N TYR A 174 11.86 5.50 2.95
CA TYR A 174 11.30 4.42 2.11
C TYR A 174 10.74 3.27 2.95
N GLY A 175 11.53 2.74 3.89
CA GLY A 175 11.10 1.59 4.70
C GLY A 175 9.81 1.84 5.47
N PHE A 176 9.67 3.02 6.11
CA PHE A 176 8.43 3.36 6.80
C PHE A 176 7.26 3.60 5.85
N ALA A 177 7.49 4.23 4.70
CA ALA A 177 6.46 4.41 3.68
C ALA A 177 5.93 3.05 3.20
N GLU A 178 6.82 2.12 2.85
CA GLU A 178 6.47 0.81 2.30
C GLU A 178 5.77 -0.09 3.32
N ILE A 179 6.28 -0.15 4.56
CA ILE A 179 5.60 -0.87 5.67
C ILE A 179 4.21 -0.31 5.89
N THR A 180 4.08 1.02 5.92
CA THR A 180 2.79 1.66 6.14
C THR A 180 1.81 1.43 4.99
N HIS A 181 2.27 1.54 3.73
CA HIS A 181 1.44 1.25 2.57
C HIS A 181 0.90 -0.19 2.61
N LEU A 182 1.75 -1.14 3.00
CA LEU A 182 1.33 -2.53 3.21
C LEU A 182 0.27 -2.65 4.32
N CYS A 183 0.48 -1.99 5.47
CA CYS A 183 -0.49 -1.96 6.57
C CYS A 183 -1.85 -1.36 6.14
N ILE A 184 -1.85 -0.27 5.36
CA ILE A 184 -3.09 0.34 4.85
C ILE A 184 -3.84 -0.65 3.96
N CYS A 185 -3.16 -1.31 3.02
CA CYS A 185 -3.80 -2.29 2.15
C CYS A 185 -4.36 -3.49 2.92
N HIS A 186 -3.63 -4.01 3.91
CA HIS A 186 -4.16 -5.05 4.81
C HIS A 186 -5.37 -4.57 5.61
N CYS A 187 -5.35 -3.33 6.13
CA CYS A 187 -6.47 -2.79 6.88
C CYS A 187 -7.75 -2.71 6.04
N ILE A 188 -7.62 -2.32 4.76
CA ILE A 188 -8.74 -2.35 3.80
C ILE A 188 -9.24 -3.78 3.60
N LEU A 189 -8.33 -4.73 3.36
CA LEU A 189 -8.70 -6.13 3.12
C LEU A 189 -9.32 -6.82 4.35
N ASP A 190 -8.77 -6.60 5.53
CA ASP A 190 -9.30 -7.15 6.78
C ASP A 190 -10.68 -6.54 7.09
N GLY A 191 -10.84 -5.24 6.84
CA GLY A 191 -12.13 -4.56 6.93
C GLY A 191 -13.19 -5.17 6.00
N LEU A 192 -12.79 -5.52 4.76
CA LEU A 192 -13.63 -6.23 3.79
C LEU A 192 -14.03 -7.64 4.26
N MET A 193 -13.09 -8.39 4.84
CA MET A 193 -13.29 -9.81 5.16
C MET A 193 -14.06 -10.03 6.46
N LYS A 194 -13.78 -9.23 7.49
CA LYS A 194 -14.18 -9.54 8.88
C LYS A 194 -15.08 -8.49 9.52
N GLY A 195 -15.04 -7.23 9.05
CA GLY A 195 -15.69 -6.10 9.73
C GLY A 195 -15.17 -5.81 11.15
N SER A 196 -14.21 -6.60 11.65
CA SER A 196 -13.56 -6.50 12.95
C SER A 196 -12.12 -7.02 12.87
N LEU A 197 -11.26 -6.60 13.79
CA LEU A 197 -9.86 -7.07 13.86
C LEU A 197 -9.79 -8.61 14.02
N PRO A 198 -8.75 -9.28 13.49
CA PRO A 198 -8.47 -10.67 13.85
C PRO A 198 -8.33 -10.79 15.37
N GLU A 199 -8.85 -11.86 15.97
CA GLU A 199 -8.48 -12.23 17.34
C GLU A 199 -6.99 -12.55 17.33
N THR A 200 -6.18 -11.63 17.87
CA THR A 200 -4.76 -11.87 18.07
C THR A 200 -4.56 -12.29 19.52
N GLU A 201 -4.21 -13.56 19.75
CA GLU A 201 -3.56 -13.99 21.00
C GLU A 201 -2.15 -13.37 21.05
N VAL A 202 -2.05 -12.07 21.29
CA VAL A 202 -0.78 -11.47 21.70
C VAL A 202 -0.69 -11.69 23.20
N GLU A 203 -0.14 -12.84 23.60
CA GLU A 203 0.39 -12.98 24.95
C GLU A 203 1.42 -11.86 25.13
N ARG A 204 1.06 -10.85 25.93
CA ARG A 204 2.05 -9.88 26.39
C ARG A 204 3.10 -10.69 27.13
N VAL A 205 4.32 -10.72 26.61
CA VAL A 205 5.48 -11.15 27.40
C VAL A 205 5.65 -10.09 28.49
N SER A 206 4.92 -10.25 29.58
CA SER A 206 5.20 -9.54 30.81
C SER A 206 6.45 -10.15 31.40
N ASP A 207 7.50 -9.33 31.46
CA ASP A 207 8.67 -9.43 32.33
C ASP A 207 9.98 -9.88 31.65
N ASP A 208 10.82 -8.88 31.31
CA ASP A 208 12.22 -9.02 30.87
C ASP A 208 13.14 -9.62 31.96
N SER A 209 12.62 -9.94 33.14
CA SER A 209 13.38 -10.45 34.29
C SER A 209 13.89 -11.89 34.13
N LYS A 210 13.36 -12.66 33.16
CA LYS A 210 13.70 -14.10 33.00
C LYS A 210 14.72 -14.43 31.92
N LEU A 211 15.15 -13.47 31.09
CA LEU A 211 16.11 -13.75 30.00
C LEU A 211 17.57 -13.86 30.45
N PHE A 212 17.89 -13.50 31.71
CA PHE A 212 19.28 -13.50 32.21
C PHE A 212 19.54 -14.39 33.43
N SER A 213 18.57 -15.15 33.94
CA SER A 213 18.81 -16.11 35.03
C SER A 213 19.21 -17.49 34.49
N GLY A 214 20.25 -17.54 33.66
CA GLY A 214 20.92 -18.79 33.31
C GLY A 214 21.98 -19.10 34.36
N SER A 215 21.66 -19.97 35.32
CA SER A 215 22.62 -20.57 36.24
C SER A 215 23.73 -21.27 35.44
N GLN A 216 24.99 -20.89 35.67
CA GLN A 216 26.14 -21.63 35.18
C GLN A 216 26.18 -23.02 35.82
N PRO A 217 26.31 -24.12 35.05
CA PRO A 217 26.53 -25.44 35.63
C PRO A 217 27.97 -25.54 36.13
N THR A 218 28.10 -26.03 37.37
CA THR A 218 29.35 -26.49 38.01
C THR A 218 29.94 -27.71 37.33
#